data_AF-A0A699R8R6-F1
#
_entry.id   AF-A0A699R8R6-F1
#
_cell.length_a   1.000
_cell.length_b   1.000
_cell.length_c   1.000
_cell.angle_alpha   90.00
_cell.angle_beta   90.00
_cell.angle_gamma   90.00
#
_symmetry.space_group_name_H-M   'P 1'
#
loop_
_entity.id
_entity.type
_entity.pdbx_description
1 polymer ?
#
loop_
_entity_poly.entity_id
_entity_poly.type
_entity_poly.pdbx_seq_one_letter_code
_entity_poly.pdbx_strand_id
1 'polypeptide(L)'
;MQREKVISYASRQLKIHEKNYMTHDLELGAVVFALKIWRHYLYGTKCTVFTDHKSLQYILDQKELNMRQRRWLELLSDYDCDIHYHPGKENVVADALSKKERELPLRVRALVMTIGLDLLRKILNA
;
A
#
# COMPACT_ATOMS: atom_id res chain seq x y z
N MET A 1 11.94 -4.36 8.74
CA MET A 1 12.91 -3.63 9.57
C MET A 1 14.16 -4.47 9.68
N GLN A 2 15.34 -3.87 9.85
CA GLN A 2 16.57 -4.61 10.12
C GLN A 2 17.27 -3.93 11.28
N ARG A 3 17.60 -4.72 12.33
CA ARG A 3 18.17 -4.20 13.58
C ARG A 3 17.33 -3.05 14.16
N GLU A 4 16.01 -3.28 14.25
CA GLU A 4 15.00 -2.32 14.78
C GLU A 4 14.87 -1.01 13.99
N LYS A 5 15.55 -0.88 12.85
CA LYS A 5 15.46 0.30 11.99
C LYS A 5 14.60 0.01 10.77
N VAL A 6 13.82 1.02 10.39
CA VAL A 6 13.04 0.97 9.15
C VAL A 6 14.00 1.13 7.97
N ILE A 7 13.82 0.30 6.95
CA ILE A 7 14.55 0.40 5.68
C ILE A 7 13.78 1.30 4.72
N SER A 8 12.50 1.00 4.50
CA SER A 8 11.62 1.77 3.63
C SER A 8 10.16 1.57 4.00
N TYR A 9 9.33 2.52 3.58
CA TYR A 9 7.87 2.47 3.62
C TYR A 9 7.31 2.30 2.20
N ALA A 10 6.14 1.68 2.09
CA ALA A 10 5.37 1.61 0.86
C ALA A 10 3.88 1.62 1.19
N SER A 11 3.10 2.32 0.37
CA SER A 11 1.64 2.30 0.43
C SER A 11 1.06 2.41 -0.98
N ARG A 12 -0.18 1.95 -1.16
CA ARG A 12 -0.94 2.15 -2.39
C ARG A 12 -2.40 2.35 -2.10
N GLN A 13 -3.09 3.02 -3.01
CA GLN A 13 -4.54 3.07 -2.99
C GLN A 13 -5.15 1.75 -3.48
N LEU A 14 -6.31 1.41 -2.91
CA LEU A 14 -7.13 0.31 -3.40
C LEU A 14 -7.66 0.63 -4.80
N LYS A 15 -7.59 -0.36 -5.69
CA LYS A 15 -8.22 -0.33 -7.00
C LYS A 15 -9.73 -0.39 -6.85
N ILE A 16 -10.45 0.07 -7.88
CA ILE A 16 -11.92 0.15 -7.87
C ILE A 16 -12.57 -1.18 -7.51
N HIS A 17 -12.06 -2.30 -8.05
CA HIS A 17 -12.59 -3.63 -7.76
C HIS A 17 -12.19 -4.17 -6.38
N GLU A 18 -11.05 -3.73 -5.82
CA GLU A 18 -10.59 -4.15 -4.49
C GLU A 18 -11.45 -3.51 -3.39
N LYS A 19 -12.07 -2.35 -3.64
CA LYS A 19 -12.97 -1.70 -2.69
C LYS A 19 -14.16 -2.56 -2.25
N ASN A 20 -14.53 -3.55 -3.07
CA ASN A 20 -15.64 -4.45 -2.79
C ASN A 20 -15.19 -5.70 -2.01
N TYR A 21 -13.91 -5.81 -1.67
CA TYR A 21 -13.38 -6.96 -0.94
C TYR A 21 -13.71 -6.84 0.54
N MET A 22 -13.89 -7.98 1.20
CA MET A 22 -14.01 -8.00 2.66
C MET A 22 -12.69 -7.55 3.28
N THR A 23 -12.76 -6.99 4.48
CA THR A 23 -11.57 -6.52 5.22
C THR A 23 -10.46 -7.56 5.28
N HIS A 24 -10.81 -8.82 5.55
CA HIS A 24 -9.88 -9.94 5.54
C HIS A 24 -9.05 -10.05 4.24
N ASP A 25 -9.71 -9.93 3.08
CA ASP A 25 -9.06 -9.97 1.77
C ASP A 25 -8.27 -8.69 1.49
N LEU A 26 -8.68 -7.54 2.02
CA LEU A 26 -7.92 -6.31 1.91
C LEU A 26 -6.60 -6.40 2.67
N GLU A 27 -6.63 -6.91 3.90
CA GLU A 27 -5.45 -7.13 4.73
C GLU A 27 -4.49 -8.13 4.08
N LEU A 28 -5.01 -9.27 3.59
CA LEU A 28 -4.19 -10.23 2.85
C LEU A 28 -3.59 -9.60 1.57
N GLY A 29 -4.38 -8.79 0.87
CA GLY A 29 -3.93 -8.07 -0.33
C GLY A 29 -2.82 -7.06 -0.03
N ALA A 30 -2.80 -6.47 1.16
CA ALA A 30 -1.72 -5.59 1.60
C ALA A 30 -0.41 -6.36 1.81
N VAL A 31 -0.46 -7.54 2.44
CA VAL A 31 0.69 -8.44 2.60
C VAL A 31 1.26 -8.87 1.25
N VAL A 32 0.39 -9.34 0.35
CA VAL A 32 0.77 -9.75 -1.02
C VAL A 32 1.41 -8.60 -1.78
N PHE A 33 0.89 -7.39 -1.62
CA PHE A 33 1.45 -6.19 -2.24
C PHE A 33 2.86 -5.89 -1.72
N ALA A 34 3.06 -5.95 -0.40
CA ALA A 34 4.37 -5.73 0.21
C ALA A 34 5.40 -6.75 -0.28
N LEU A 35 5.06 -8.04 -0.30
CA LEU A 35 5.95 -9.10 -0.79
C LEU A 35 6.34 -8.88 -2.26
N LYS A 36 5.41 -8.43 -3.11
CA LYS A 36 5.70 -8.12 -4.52
C LYS A 36 6.67 -6.96 -4.69
N ILE A 37 6.50 -5.86 -3.93
CA ILE A 37 7.40 -4.71 -4.01
C ILE A 37 8.80 -5.11 -3.55
N TRP A 38 8.87 -5.79 -2.40
CA TRP A 38 10.13 -6.08 -1.73
C TRP A 38 10.72 -7.44 -2.14
N ARG A 39 10.22 -8.06 -3.22
CA ARG A 39 10.68 -9.38 -3.70
C ARG A 39 12.19 -9.46 -3.79
N HIS A 40 12.84 -8.45 -4.35
CA HIS A 40 14.29 -8.41 -4.52
C HIS A 40 15.08 -8.38 -3.20
N TYR A 41 14.47 -7.99 -2.08
CA TYR A 41 15.09 -8.06 -0.75
C TYR A 41 14.68 -9.30 0.05
N LEU A 42 13.45 -9.77 -0.13
CA LEU A 42 12.87 -10.83 0.71
C LEU A 42 13.08 -12.24 0.14
N TYR A 43 13.38 -12.36 -1.15
CA TYR A 43 13.53 -13.67 -1.79
C TYR A 43 14.72 -14.44 -1.23
N GLY A 44 14.50 -15.70 -0.82
CA GLY A 44 15.52 -16.55 -0.22
C GLY A 44 15.91 -16.17 1.22
N THR A 45 15.20 -15.24 1.85
CA THR A 45 15.44 -14.84 3.25
C THR A 45 14.21 -15.07 4.10
N LYS A 46 14.41 -15.52 5.34
CA LYS A 46 13.33 -15.63 6.30
C LYS A 46 12.83 -14.24 6.69
N CYS A 47 11.53 -13.99 6.54
CA CYS A 47 10.92 -12.72 6.90
C CYS A 47 9.71 -12.90 7.83
N THR A 48 9.46 -11.91 8.67
CA THR A 48 8.33 -11.92 9.60
C THR A 48 7.39 -10.80 9.22
N VAL A 49 6.14 -11.15 8.94
CA VAL A 49 5.07 -10.21 8.59
C VAL A 49 4.22 -9.96 9.82
N PHE A 50 4.11 -8.70 10.23
CA PHE A 50 3.24 -8.29 11.31
C PHE A 50 1.95 -7.69 10.74
N THR A 51 0.80 -8.14 11.24
CA THR A 51 -0.53 -7.65 10.83
C THR A 51 -1.43 -7.50 12.06
N ASP A 52 -2.29 -6.50 12.05
CA ASP A 52 -3.31 -6.30 13.07
C ASP A 52 -4.59 -7.12 12.84
N HIS A 53 -4.57 -8.02 11.86
CA HIS A 53 -5.68 -8.93 11.59
C HIS A 53 -5.38 -10.35 12.10
N LYS A 54 -5.96 -10.71 13.25
CA LYS A 54 -5.64 -11.96 13.97
C LYS A 54 -5.90 -13.23 13.14
N SER A 55 -6.91 -13.27 12.28
CA SER A 55 -7.21 -14.47 11.48
C SER A 55 -6.16 -14.75 10.41
N LEU A 56 -5.41 -13.74 9.95
CA LEU A 56 -4.36 -13.92 8.94
C LEU A 56 -3.20 -14.77 9.44
N GLN A 57 -3.03 -14.91 10.75
CA GLN A 57 -2.04 -15.81 11.33
C GLN A 57 -2.24 -17.27 10.88
N TYR A 58 -3.48 -17.67 10.60
CA TYR A 58 -3.84 -19.04 10.25
C TYR A 58 -4.16 -19.22 8.76
N ILE A 59 -3.85 -18.22 7.92
CA ILE A 59 -4.24 -18.22 6.50
C ILE A 59 -3.60 -19.37 5.71
N LEU A 60 -2.41 -19.80 6.11
CA LEU A 60 -1.66 -20.90 5.48
C LEU A 60 -2.27 -22.27 5.81
N ASP A 61 -2.88 -22.43 6.99
CA ASP A 61 -3.46 -23.70 7.45
C ASP A 61 -4.94 -23.87 7.07
N GLN A 62 -5.56 -22.80 6.59
CA GLN A 62 -7.00 -22.78 6.31
C GLN A 62 -7.34 -23.63 5.07
N LYS A 63 -8.22 -24.62 5.26
CA LYS A 63 -8.63 -25.56 4.17
C LYS A 63 -9.58 -24.94 3.16
N GLU A 64 -10.50 -24.09 3.63
CA GLU A 64 -11.52 -23.47 2.79
C GLU A 64 -11.12 -22.04 2.44
N LEU A 65 -10.66 -21.88 1.20
CA LEU A 65 -10.15 -20.64 0.67
C LEU A 65 -10.83 -20.32 -0.67
N ASN A 66 -11.15 -19.04 -0.84
CA ASN A 66 -11.65 -18.54 -2.11
C ASN A 66 -10.55 -18.63 -3.19
N MET A 67 -10.92 -18.75 -4.47
CA MET A 67 -9.99 -18.81 -5.61
C MET A 67 -8.97 -17.66 -5.61
N ARG A 68 -9.37 -16.47 -5.15
CA ARG A 68 -8.46 -15.33 -4.98
C ARG A 68 -7.40 -15.58 -3.91
N GLN A 69 -7.83 -16.05 -2.74
CA GLN A 69 -6.95 -16.32 -1.61
C GLN A 69 -5.97 -17.45 -1.95
N ARG A 70 -6.42 -18.49 -2.67
CA ARG A 70 -5.53 -19.56 -3.16
C ARG A 70 -4.39 -19.04 -4.04
N ARG A 71 -4.69 -18.18 -5.02
CA ARG A 71 -3.66 -17.55 -5.87
C ARG A 71 -2.66 -16.70 -5.08
N TRP A 72 -3.12 -16.07 -4.00
CA TRP A 72 -2.27 -15.28 -3.12
C TRP A 72 -1.43 -16.16 -2.20
N LEU A 73 -1.96 -17.30 -1.77
CA LEU A 73 -1.24 -18.30 -0.99
C LEU A 73 -0.16 -19.02 -1.79
N GLU A 74 -0.40 -19.33 -3.05
CA GLU A 74 0.66 -19.81 -3.97
C GLU A 74 1.84 -18.82 -3.98
N LEU A 75 1.55 -17.52 -4.09
CA LEU A 75 2.59 -16.50 -4.04
C LEU A 75 3.27 -16.42 -2.66
N LEU A 76 2.51 -16.54 -1.56
CA LEU A 76 3.07 -16.55 -0.21
C LEU A 76 4.00 -17.76 -0.01
N SER A 77 3.67 -18.91 -0.60
CA SER A 77 4.45 -20.15 -0.48
C SER A 77 5.82 -20.07 -1.14
N ASP A 78 6.03 -19.12 -2.07
CA ASP A 78 7.34 -18.83 -2.66
C ASP A 78 8.30 -18.13 -1.67
N TYR A 79 7.79 -17.64 -0.53
CA TYR A 79 8.57 -16.93 0.48
C TYR A 79 8.64 -17.74 1.78
N ASP A 80 9.80 -17.71 2.44
CA ASP A 80 9.95 -18.17 3.82
C ASP A 80 9.45 -17.05 4.76
N CYS A 81 8.13 -16.97 4.96
CA CYS A 81 7.50 -15.91 5.74
C CYS A 81 6.59 -16.41 6.86
N ASP A 82 6.83 -15.91 8.07
CA ASP A 82 5.99 -16.14 9.25
C ASP A 82 5.04 -14.95 9.47
N ILE A 83 3.73 -15.21 9.59
CA ILE A 83 2.72 -14.17 9.84
C ILE A 83 2.37 -14.13 11.34
N HIS A 84 2.57 -12.97 11.97
CA HIS A 84 2.27 -12.75 13.38
C HIS A 84 1.25 -11.63 13.57
N TYR A 85 0.34 -11.86 14.51
CA TYR A 85 -0.56 -10.83 14.97
C TYR A 85 0.19 -9.76 15.79
N HIS A 86 -0.04 -8.49 15.45
CA HIS A 86 0.48 -7.32 16.14
C HIS A 86 -0.67 -6.35 16.43
N PRO A 87 -0.94 -5.97 17.69
CA PRO A 87 -2.08 -5.13 18.01
C PRO A 87 -2.08 -3.81 17.22
N GLY A 88 -3.23 -3.41 16.68
CA GLY A 88 -3.35 -2.19 15.86
C GLY A 88 -2.87 -0.92 16.56
N LYS A 89 -2.97 -0.84 17.90
CA LYS A 89 -2.41 0.25 18.71
C LYS A 89 -0.89 0.40 18.58
N GLU A 90 -0.19 -0.68 18.26
CA GLU A 90 1.26 -0.71 18.07
C GLU A 90 1.62 -0.66 16.57
N ASN A 91 0.64 -0.84 15.68
CA ASN A 91 0.79 -0.75 14.23
C ASN A 91 0.63 0.68 13.68
N VAL A 92 0.94 1.70 14.50
CA VAL A 92 0.65 3.13 14.23
C VAL A 92 1.24 3.61 12.91
N VAL A 93 2.43 3.13 12.56
CA VAL A 93 3.14 3.60 11.35
C VAL A 93 2.46 3.09 10.09
N ALA A 94 2.03 1.82 10.05
CA ALA A 94 1.30 1.28 8.92
C ALA A 94 -0.09 1.91 8.80
N ASP A 95 -0.76 2.11 9.94
CA ASP A 95 -2.06 2.78 10.03
C ASP A 95 -2.03 4.21 9.50
N ALA A 96 -1.00 4.99 9.85
CA ALA A 96 -0.85 6.36 9.35
C ALA A 96 -0.69 6.38 7.82
N LEU A 97 0.00 5.39 7.25
CA LEU A 97 0.19 5.28 5.80
C LEU A 97 -1.06 4.78 5.06
N SER A 98 -1.89 3.96 5.70
CA SER A 98 -3.11 3.41 5.09
C SER A 98 -4.27 4.42 5.07
N LYS A 99 -4.32 5.34 6.04
CA LYS A 99 -5.44 6.27 6.27
C LYS A 99 -5.35 7.60 5.52
N LYS A 100 -4.50 7.74 4.50
CA LYS A 100 -4.39 9.02 3.77
C LYS A 100 -5.71 9.36 3.05
N GLU A 101 -6.38 10.41 3.52
CA GLU A 101 -7.57 10.96 2.87
C GLU A 101 -7.24 11.41 1.45
N ARG A 102 -8.17 11.12 0.53
CA ARG A 102 -8.10 11.71 -0.82
C ARG A 102 -8.47 13.18 -0.68
N GLU A 103 -7.50 14.06 -0.84
CA GLU A 103 -7.85 15.40 -1.32
C GLU A 103 -8.52 15.21 -2.69
N LEU A 104 -9.78 15.65 -2.79
CA LEU A 104 -10.46 15.72 -4.07
C LEU A 104 -9.59 16.59 -4.98
N PRO A 105 -9.27 16.15 -6.22
CA PRO A 105 -8.53 17.01 -7.12
C PRO A 105 -9.30 18.31 -7.28
N LEU A 106 -8.67 19.43 -6.89
CA LEU A 106 -9.25 20.75 -7.07
C LEU A 106 -9.51 20.93 -8.56
N ARG A 107 -10.78 20.88 -8.96
CA ARG A 107 -11.19 21.17 -10.33
C ARG A 107 -11.08 22.67 -10.55
N VAL A 108 -9.93 23.11 -11.07
CA VAL A 108 -9.76 24.48 -11.55
C VAL A 108 -10.67 24.66 -12.77
N ARG A 109 -11.78 25.41 -12.61
CA ARG A 109 -12.73 25.68 -13.71
C ARG A 109 -12.14 26.59 -14.78
N ALA A 110 -11.24 27.49 -14.40
CA ALA A 110 -10.55 28.38 -15.30
C ALA A 110 -9.22 28.82 -14.66
N LEU A 111 -8.15 28.78 -15.45
CA LEU A 111 -6.88 29.42 -15.11
C LEU A 111 -6.89 30.79 -15.82
N VAL A 112 -7.15 31.87 -15.07
CA VAL A 112 -7.04 33.23 -15.63
C VAL A 112 -5.56 33.62 -15.58
N MET A 113 -4.88 33.55 -16.72
CA MET A 113 -3.59 34.22 -16.89
C MET A 113 -3.84 35.68 -17.22
N THR A 114 -3.73 36.56 -16.22
CA THR A 114 -3.67 38.00 -16.48
C THR A 114 -2.29 38.32 -17.04
N ILE A 115 -2.15 38.27 -18.37
CA ILE A 115 -0.96 38.81 -19.03
C ILE A 115 -1.05 40.33 -18.84
N GLY A 116 -0.32 40.86 -17.87
CA GLY A 116 -0.16 42.30 -17.73
C GLY A 116 0.36 42.86 -19.05
N LEU A 117 -0.32 43.87 -19.60
CA LEU A 117 0.02 44.55 -20.85
C LEU A 117 1.48 45.07 -20.88
N ASP A 118 2.12 45.16 -19.72
CA ASP A 118 3.54 45.48 -19.57
C ASP A 118 4.49 44.45 -20.19
N LEU A 119 4.12 43.16 -20.27
CA LEU A 119 4.98 42.15 -20.88
C LEU A 119 5.07 42.35 -22.39
N LEU A 120 3.93 42.66 -23.03
CA LEU A 120 3.84 42.99 -24.46
C LEU A 120 4.58 44.30 -24.77
N ARG A 121 4.46 45.31 -23.91
CA ARG A 121 5.24 46.55 -24.01
C ARG A 121 6.75 46.31 -23.90
N LYS A 122 7.19 45.42 -23.01
CA LYS A 122 8.62 45.10 -22.85
C LYS A 122 9.20 44.33 -24.04
N ILE A 123 8.41 43.46 -24.67
CA ILE A 123 8.85 42.70 -25.86
C ILE A 123 8.92 43.60 -27.10
N LEU A 124 7.98 44.55 -27.26
CA LEU A 124 7.98 45.48 -28.41
C LEU A 124 9.06 46.57 -28.34
N ASN A 125 9.64 46.80 -27.17
CA ASN A 125 10.67 47.82 -26.96
C ASN A 125 12.11 47.24 -26.92
N ALA A 126 12.29 45.97 -27.30
CA ALA A 126 13.59 45.30 -27.45
C ALA A 126 13.93 45.15 -28.94
#